data_AF-A0A5D3KQA8-F1
#
_entry.id   AF-A0A5D3KQA8-F1
#
_cell.length_a   1.000
_cell.length_b   1.000
_cell.length_c   1.000
_cell.angle_alpha   90.00
_cell.angle_beta   90.00
_cell.angle_gamma   90.00
#
_symmetry.space_group_name_H-M   'P 1'
#
loop_
_entity.id
_entity.type
_entity.pdbx_description
1 polymer ?
#
loop_
_entity_poly.entity_id
_entity_poly.type
_entity_poly.pdbx_seq_one_letter_code
_entity_poly.pdbx_strand_id
1 'polypeptide(L)'
;MWNSLLALLDQYHGLIIGFAVLALVLPANLLIYRRNWTSYPTREAYLAAHPGCDTVDGIVCAKCRQKAASMAVPHAGRLYRCTWCDTELYRVDRA
;
A
#
# COMPACT_ATOMS: atom_id res chain seq x y z
N MET A 1 -11.37 -44.83 -9.87
CA MET A 1 -11.15 -43.49 -9.31
C MET A 1 -10.37 -42.56 -10.23
N TRP A 2 -9.27 -42.99 -10.88
CA TRP A 2 -8.48 -42.15 -11.78
C TRP A 2 -9.25 -41.64 -13.02
N ASN A 3 -10.06 -42.49 -13.66
CA ASN A 3 -10.86 -42.11 -14.83
C ASN A 3 -11.92 -41.04 -14.52
N SER A 4 -12.50 -41.07 -13.32
CA SER A 4 -13.50 -40.07 -12.89
C SER A 4 -12.88 -38.71 -12.58
N LEU A 5 -11.64 -38.71 -12.08
CA LEU A 5 -10.85 -37.51 -11.79
C LEU A 5 -10.41 -36.81 -13.08
N LEU A 6 -9.98 -37.57 -14.08
CA LEU A 6 -9.60 -37.05 -15.39
C LEU A 6 -10.81 -36.47 -16.13
N ALA A 7 -11.97 -37.12 -16.07
CA ALA A 7 -13.21 -36.59 -16.65
C ALA A 7 -13.69 -35.29 -15.97
N LEU A 8 -13.54 -35.20 -14.64
CA LEU A 8 -13.80 -33.96 -13.88
C LEU A 8 -12.83 -32.83 -14.28
N LEU A 9 -11.53 -33.14 -14.41
CA LEU A 9 -10.57 -32.15 -14.87
C LEU A 9 -10.90 -31.67 -16.28
N ASP A 10 -11.25 -32.57 -17.19
CA ASP A 10 -11.60 -32.22 -18.57
C ASP A 10 -12.90 -31.41 -18.66
N GLN A 11 -13.92 -31.72 -17.86
CA GLN A 11 -15.17 -30.97 -17.82
C GLN A 11 -15.01 -29.55 -17.25
N TYR A 12 -14.10 -29.37 -16.28
CA TYR A 12 -13.97 -28.12 -15.53
C TYR A 12 -12.62 -27.40 -15.71
N HIS A 13 -11.78 -27.81 -16.66
CA HIS A 13 -10.42 -27.29 -16.84
C HIS A 13 -10.37 -25.75 -16.91
N GLY A 14 -11.30 -25.14 -17.64
CA GLY A 14 -11.38 -23.68 -17.75
C GLY A 14 -11.64 -22.98 -16.42
N LEU A 15 -12.53 -23.53 -15.59
CA LEU A 15 -12.82 -23.00 -14.25
C LEU A 15 -11.64 -23.22 -13.30
N ILE A 16 -11.01 -24.39 -13.34
CA ILE A 16 -9.82 -24.69 -12.53
C ILE A 16 -8.68 -23.72 -12.86
N ILE A 17 -8.41 -23.47 -14.15
CA ILE A 17 -7.42 -22.50 -14.59
C ILE A 17 -7.81 -21.08 -14.13
N GLY A 18 -9.07 -20.68 -14.31
CA GLY A 18 -9.56 -19.38 -13.87
C GLY A 18 -9.36 -19.14 -12.37
N PHE A 19 -9.75 -20.10 -11.53
CA PHE A 19 -9.55 -20.02 -10.09
C PHE A 19 -8.07 -20.06 -9.70
N ALA A 20 -7.25 -20.87 -10.37
CA ALA A 20 -5.81 -20.92 -10.13
C ALA A 20 -5.13 -19.56 -10.44
N VAL A 21 -5.51 -18.92 -11.56
CA VAL A 21 -5.00 -17.58 -11.92
C VAL A 21 -5.43 -16.55 -10.87
N LEU A 22 -6.70 -16.53 -10.47
CA LEU A 22 -7.17 -15.61 -9.43
C LEU A 22 -6.46 -15.84 -8.09
N ALA A 23 -6.28 -17.10 -7.71
CA ALA A 23 -5.58 -17.51 -6.50
C ALA A 23 -4.09 -17.12 -6.51
N LEU A 24 -3.50 -16.88 -7.68
CA LEU A 24 -2.12 -16.39 -7.81
C LEU A 24 -2.06 -14.86 -7.87
N VAL A 25 -2.91 -14.23 -8.70
CA VAL A 25 -2.88 -12.79 -8.95
C VAL A 25 -3.28 -11.98 -7.72
N LEU A 26 -4.33 -12.40 -7.00
CA LEU A 26 -4.82 -11.66 -5.83
C LEU A 26 -3.78 -11.57 -4.70
N PRO A 27 -3.14 -12.66 -4.25
CA PRO A 27 -2.11 -12.56 -3.23
C PRO A 27 -0.85 -11.85 -3.74
N ALA A 28 -0.46 -12.03 -5.01
CA ALA A 28 0.65 -11.28 -5.58
C ALA A 28 0.40 -9.76 -5.54
N ASN A 29 -0.81 -9.32 -5.92
CA ASN A 29 -1.22 -7.92 -5.83
C ASN A 29 -1.22 -7.42 -4.38
N LEU A 30 -1.72 -8.22 -3.43
CA LEU A 30 -1.70 -7.88 -2.02
C LEU A 30 -0.28 -7.75 -1.46
N LEU A 31 0.63 -8.63 -1.87
CA LEU A 31 2.03 -8.60 -1.46
C LEU A 31 2.76 -7.36 -2.00
N ILE A 32 2.56 -7.03 -3.28
CA ILE A 32 3.13 -5.81 -3.89
C ILE A 32 2.60 -4.57 -3.17
N TYR A 33 1.28 -4.51 -2.94
CA TYR A 33 0.66 -3.39 -2.23
C TYR A 33 1.20 -3.24 -0.80
N ARG A 34 1.29 -4.33 -0.04
CA ARG A 34 1.86 -4.32 1.31
C ARG A 34 3.31 -3.89 1.32
N ARG A 35 4.12 -4.38 0.37
CA ARG A 35 5.54 -4.04 0.28
C ARG A 35 5.74 -2.56 -0.01
N ASN A 36 5.00 -2.02 -0.98
CA ASN A 36 5.01 -0.59 -1.29
C ASN A 36 4.52 0.26 -0.11
N TRP A 37 3.50 -0.18 0.63
CA TRP A 37 3.09 0.51 1.86
C TRP A 37 4.20 0.54 2.91
N THR A 38 4.88 -0.59 3.14
CA THR A 38 5.95 -0.66 4.15
C THR A 38 7.21 0.12 3.77
N SER A 39 7.43 0.45 2.49
CA SER A 39 8.55 1.30 2.09
C SER A 39 8.39 2.77 2.48
N TYR A 40 7.16 3.23 2.76
CA TYR A 40 6.95 4.57 3.29
C TYR A 40 7.37 4.65 4.75
N PRO A 41 8.08 5.71 5.19
CA PRO A 41 8.49 5.86 6.58
C PRO A 41 7.28 6.05 7.50
N THR A 42 7.41 5.70 8.78
CA THR A 42 6.42 6.06 9.80
C THR A 42 6.56 7.53 10.21
N ARG A 43 5.55 8.08 10.91
CA ARG A 43 5.63 9.44 11.49
C ARG A 43 6.92 9.63 12.29
N GLU A 44 7.21 8.70 13.17
CA GLU A 44 8.39 8.73 14.03
C GLU A 44 9.69 8.69 13.23
N ALA A 45 9.79 7.80 12.24
CA ALA A 45 10.97 7.71 11.37
C ALA A 45 11.19 9.00 10.57
N TYR A 46 10.11 9.62 10.08
CA TYR A 46 10.17 10.90 9.39
C TYR A 46 10.63 12.03 10.33
N LEU A 47 10.08 12.11 11.54
CA LEU A 47 10.47 13.12 12.53
C LEU A 47 11.91 12.91 13.04
N ALA A 48 12.36 11.67 13.18
CA ALA A 48 13.75 11.37 13.52
C ALA A 48 14.72 11.82 12.42
N ALA A 49 14.35 11.67 11.15
CA ALA A 49 15.12 12.18 10.02
C ALA A 49 15.04 13.72 9.88
N HIS A 50 13.96 14.33 10.37
CA HIS A 50 13.68 15.76 10.23
C HIS A 50 13.13 16.39 11.54
N PRO A 51 13.97 16.54 12.58
CA PRO A 51 13.52 16.96 13.92
C PRO A 51 12.89 18.35 13.97
N GLY A 52 13.17 19.22 13.00
CA GLY A 52 12.56 20.55 12.88
C GLY A 52 11.22 20.60 12.15
N CYS A 53 10.61 19.44 11.85
CA CYS A 53 9.33 19.36 11.15
C CYS A 53 8.12 19.15 12.08
N ASP A 54 8.34 18.90 13.37
CA ASP A 54 7.27 18.87 14.38
C ASP A 54 7.03 20.29 14.89
N THR A 55 5.86 20.85 14.61
CA THR A 55 5.49 22.20 15.03
C THR A 55 4.20 22.15 15.85
N VAL A 56 3.93 23.22 16.61
CA VAL A 56 2.72 23.33 17.45
C VAL A 56 1.43 23.17 16.61
N ASP A 57 1.46 23.61 15.36
CA ASP A 57 0.33 23.53 14.42
C ASP A 57 0.22 22.20 13.67
N GLY A 58 1.17 21.28 13.91
CA GLY A 58 1.26 19.95 13.28
C GLY A 58 2.57 19.72 12.53
N ILE A 59 2.59 18.72 11.66
CA ILE A 59 3.79 18.36 10.89
C ILE A 59 3.91 19.20 9.62
N VAL A 60 5.10 19.75 9.39
CA VAL A 60 5.45 20.49 8.17
C VAL A 60 6.32 19.66 7.24
N CYS A 61 6.28 20.00 5.95
CA CYS A 61 7.14 19.38 4.95
C CYS A 61 8.60 19.81 5.10
N ALA A 62 9.54 18.87 5.12
CA ALA A 62 10.97 19.17 5.18
C ALA A 62 11.47 19.96 3.96
N LYS A 63 10.81 19.82 2.80
CA LYS A 63 11.21 20.45 1.53
C LYS A 63 10.76 21.90 1.42
N CYS A 64 9.48 22.17 1.65
CA CYS A 64 8.90 23.50 1.42
C CYS A 64 8.46 24.21 2.71
N ARG A 65 8.61 23.57 3.88
CA ARG A 65 8.19 24.07 5.20
C ARG A 65 6.71 24.41 5.34
N GLN A 66 5.89 24.10 4.34
CA GLN A 66 4.45 24.30 4.40
C GLN A 66 3.76 23.18 5.17
N LYS A 67 2.58 23.49 5.73
CA LYS A 67 1.76 22.54 6.47
C LYS A 67 1.37 21.36 5.58
N ALA A 68 1.55 20.16 6.10
CA ALA A 68 1.10 18.95 5.44
C ALA A 68 -0.30 18.55 5.91
N ALA A 69 -1.02 17.79 5.08
CA ALA A 69 -2.33 17.24 5.43
C ALA A 69 -2.33 15.72 5.23
N SER A 70 -3.10 15.02 6.06
CA SER A 70 -3.42 13.62 5.78
C SER A 70 -4.35 13.55 4.58
N MET A 71 -3.94 12.82 3.56
CA MET A 71 -4.78 12.55 2.39
C MET A 71 -4.79 11.07 2.08
N ALA A 72 -5.94 10.57 1.63
CA ALA A 72 -6.00 9.25 1.05
C ALA A 72 -5.24 9.30 -0.28
N VAL A 73 -4.22 8.46 -0.42
CA VAL A 73 -3.47 8.32 -1.67
C VAL A 73 -4.00 7.09 -2.40
N PRO A 74 -4.50 7.24 -3.64
CA PRO A 74 -4.91 6.10 -4.46
C PRO A 74 -3.76 5.10 -4.54
N HIS A 75 -4.03 3.82 -4.35
CA HIS A 75 -3.04 2.73 -4.44
C HIS A 75 -1.96 2.66 -3.35
N ALA A 76 -1.94 3.58 -2.38
CA ALA A 76 -0.92 3.60 -1.32
C ALA A 76 -1.51 3.85 0.07
N GLY A 77 -2.81 3.74 0.30
CA GLY A 77 -3.41 3.89 1.65
C GLY A 77 -3.50 5.35 2.12
N ARG A 78 -3.45 5.59 3.43
CA ARG A 78 -3.46 6.96 3.98
C ARG A 78 -2.04 7.45 4.18
N LEU A 79 -1.56 8.34 3.32
CA LEU A 79 -0.26 8.97 3.49
C LEU A 79 -0.45 10.39 4.02
N TYR A 80 0.49 10.85 4.84
CA TYR A 80 0.65 12.27 5.10
C TYR A 80 1.41 12.88 3.91
N ARG A 81 0.79 13.83 3.22
CA ARG A 81 1.35 14.46 2.01
C ARG A 81 1.34 15.98 2.19
N CYS A 82 2.39 16.63 1.70
CA CYS A 82 2.37 18.08 1.62
C CYS A 82 1.38 18.52 0.53
N THR A 83 0.44 19.41 0.86
CA THR A 83 -0.55 19.94 -0.11
C THR A 83 0.03 20.98 -1.07
N TRP A 84 1.25 21.45 -0.82
CA TRP A 84 1.89 22.52 -1.61
C TRP A 84 2.87 21.97 -2.64
N CYS A 85 3.78 21.09 -2.21
CA CYS A 85 4.81 20.52 -3.07
C CYS A 85 4.62 19.02 -3.31
N ASP A 86 3.44 18.49 -2.93
CA ASP A 86 3.00 17.15 -3.29
C ASP A 86 3.90 16.01 -2.82
N THR A 87 4.79 16.31 -1.87
CA THR A 87 5.78 15.39 -1.32
C THR A 87 5.10 14.46 -0.31
N GLU A 88 5.27 13.16 -0.52
CA GLU A 88 4.84 12.11 0.39
C GLU A 88 5.80 12.06 1.59
N LEU A 89 5.26 12.18 2.80
CA LEU A 89 6.07 12.40 4.01
C LEU A 89 6.23 11.10 4.76
N TYR A 90 5.11 10.53 5.22
CA TYR A 90 5.08 9.30 5.99
C TYR A 90 3.72 8.62 5.88
N ARG A 91 3.68 7.33 6.21
CA ARG A 91 2.46 6.53 6.22
C ARG A 91 1.66 6.71 7.49
N VAL A 92 0.34 6.78 7.34
CA VAL A 92 -0.61 6.76 8.46
C VAL A 92 -1.12 5.33 8.61
N ASP A 93 -0.38 4.55 9.40
CA ASP A 93 -0.90 3.29 9.94
C ASP A 93 -2.14 3.67 10.77
N ARG A 94 -3.30 3.06 10.45
CA ARG A 94 -4.63 3.45 10.98
C ARG A 94 -4.55 3.91 12.44
N ALA A 95 -5.03 5.14 12.68
CA ALA A 95 -5.39 5.60 14.03
C ALA A 95 -6.54 4.75 14.59
#